data_AF-A0A3X8WXX4-F1
#
_entry.id   AF-A0A3X8WXX4-F1
#
_cell.length_a   1.000
_cell.length_b   1.000
_cell.length_c   1.000
_cell.angle_alpha   90.00
_cell.angle_beta   90.00
_cell.angle_gamma   90.00
#
_symmetry.space_group_name_H-M   'P 1'
#
loop_
_entity.id
_entity.type
_entity.pdbx_description
1 polymer ?
#
loop_
_entity_poly.entity_id
_entity_poly.type
_entity_poly.pdbx_seq_one_letter_code
_entity_poly.pdbx_strand_id
1 'polypeptide(L)'
;MEMILFVLVMILLVLLFVVLFRQYKSPKIEEKSTQSFSDIMQLKSIGELSVFQVFSKEIVTKKDSAFNGIWKNLLGWSLSERQIALIFEFEITFLYDLRDKNFDILPLGDDAYKIIMPECRYKHSIIDMKFYDEKNAKFLPFLLPDSINSTGISFSESDKNKLIKEAKDEVKDLSLNLIQNLESKIHKSAKDTLEAIAKGFGAKRVEFEFKDNTQKLDIK
;
A
#
# COMPACT_ATOMS: atom_id res chain seq x y z
N MET A 1 1.79 85.39 -18.47
CA MET A 1 2.34 84.49 -17.44
C MET A 1 1.35 83.37 -17.07
N GLU A 2 0.06 83.65 -16.94
CA GLU A 2 -0.96 82.65 -16.54
C GLU A 2 -1.09 81.45 -17.50
N MET A 3 -1.07 81.69 -18.82
CA MET A 3 -1.08 80.61 -19.83
C MET A 3 0.12 79.66 -19.72
N ILE A 4 1.29 80.17 -19.36
CA ILE A 4 2.52 79.36 -19.21
C ILE A 4 2.42 78.50 -17.95
N LEU A 5 1.90 79.08 -16.86
CA LEU A 5 1.68 78.36 -15.61
C LEU A 5 0.67 77.21 -15.79
N PHE A 6 -0.41 77.43 -16.55
CA PHE A 6 -1.42 76.41 -16.80
C PHE A 6 -0.86 75.20 -17.58
N VAL A 7 -0.02 75.45 -18.58
CA VAL A 7 0.64 74.38 -19.36
C VAL A 7 1.60 73.58 -18.48
N LEU A 8 2.34 74.24 -17.59
CA LEU A 8 3.29 73.60 -16.68
C LEU A 8 2.58 72.68 -15.66
N VAL A 9 1.43 73.11 -15.14
CA VAL A 9 0.60 72.30 -14.24
C VAL A 9 0.02 71.07 -14.95
N MET A 10 -0.40 71.21 -16.21
CA MET A 10 -0.90 70.08 -17.00
C MET A 10 0.18 69.03 -17.26
N ILE A 11 1.41 69.46 -17.59
CA ILE A 11 2.54 68.55 -17.77
C ILE A 11 2.86 67.80 -16.47
N LEU A 12 2.83 68.51 -15.34
CA LEU A 12 3.07 67.89 -14.03
C LEU A 12 2.02 66.82 -13.72
N LEU A 13 0.74 67.09 -13.98
CA LEU A 13 -0.35 66.14 -13.74
C LEU A 13 -0.26 64.91 -14.65
N VAL A 14 0.14 65.07 -15.91
CA VAL A 14 0.35 63.94 -16.82
C VAL A 14 1.52 63.07 -16.36
N LEU A 15 2.63 63.68 -15.92
CA LEU A 15 3.76 62.93 -15.37
C LEU A 15 3.38 62.18 -14.10
N LEU A 16 2.62 62.81 -13.21
CA LEU A 16 2.14 62.21 -11.97
C LEU A 16 1.19 61.04 -12.26
N PHE A 17 0.30 61.20 -13.26
CA PHE A 17 -0.57 60.14 -13.73
C PHE A 17 0.22 58.97 -14.32
N VAL A 18 1.22 59.22 -15.16
CA VAL A 18 2.08 58.16 -15.76
C VAL A 18 2.87 57.40 -14.69
N VAL A 19 3.40 58.09 -13.67
CA VAL A 19 4.13 57.46 -12.57
C VAL A 19 3.19 56.60 -11.72
N LEU A 20 2.00 57.10 -11.39
CA LEU A 20 0.98 56.34 -10.66
C LEU A 20 0.50 55.13 -11.47
N PHE A 21 0.29 55.29 -12.78
CA PHE A 21 -0.13 54.19 -13.66
C PHE A 21 0.95 53.12 -13.83
N ARG A 22 2.23 53.52 -13.82
CA ARG A 22 3.38 52.60 -13.80
C ARG A 22 3.53 51.87 -12.47
N GLN A 23 3.29 52.53 -11.33
CA GLN A 23 3.30 51.87 -10.03
C GLN A 23 2.11 50.92 -9.83
N TYR A 24 0.93 51.25 -10.39
CA TYR A 24 -0.22 50.33 -10.38
C TYR A 24 -0.01 49.13 -11.30
N LYS A 25 0.75 49.30 -12.38
CA LYS A 25 1.31 48.20 -13.17
C LYS A 25 2.64 47.73 -12.58
N SER A 26 2.66 47.40 -11.29
CA SER A 26 3.70 46.50 -10.79
C SER A 26 3.70 45.25 -11.68
N PRO A 27 4.87 44.76 -12.14
CA PRO A 27 4.92 43.44 -12.75
C PRO A 27 4.30 42.48 -11.73
N LYS A 28 3.31 41.69 -12.14
CA LYS A 28 2.95 40.49 -11.37
C LYS A 28 4.18 39.60 -11.41
N ILE A 29 5.07 39.81 -10.45
CA ILE A 29 6.20 38.94 -10.20
C ILE A 29 5.59 37.56 -9.93
N GLU A 30 6.13 36.54 -10.58
CA GLU A 30 5.75 35.13 -10.51
C GLU A 30 6.01 34.53 -9.11
N GLU A 31 5.61 35.21 -8.04
CA GLU A 31 5.70 34.68 -6.67
C GLU A 31 4.80 33.46 -6.47
N LYS A 32 3.70 33.39 -7.23
CA LYS A 32 2.72 32.31 -7.09
C LYS A 32 3.29 30.94 -7.46
N SER A 33 4.12 30.86 -8.51
CA SER A 33 4.66 29.56 -8.97
C SER A 33 5.68 28.96 -7.99
N THR A 34 6.45 29.81 -7.32
CA THR A 34 7.47 29.37 -6.35
C THR A 34 6.81 28.90 -5.06
N GLN A 35 5.77 29.60 -4.58
CA GLN A 35 5.04 29.22 -3.38
C GLN A 35 4.23 27.91 -3.58
N SER A 36 3.51 27.76 -4.70
CA SER A 36 2.79 26.52 -5.01
C SER A 36 3.73 25.31 -5.06
N PHE A 37 4.95 25.48 -5.60
CA PHE A 37 5.92 24.40 -5.65
C PHE A 37 6.46 24.03 -4.25
N SER A 38 6.76 25.00 -3.39
CA SER A 38 7.17 24.71 -2.01
C SER A 38 6.07 24.03 -1.21
N ASP A 39 4.81 24.36 -1.47
CA ASP A 39 3.66 23.78 -0.78
C ASP A 39 3.45 22.32 -1.20
N ILE A 40 3.57 22.01 -2.49
CA ILE A 40 3.48 20.63 -2.99
C ILE A 40 4.63 19.75 -2.52
N MET A 41 5.82 20.32 -2.32
CA MET A 41 6.95 19.57 -1.74
C MET A 41 6.66 19.10 -0.31
N GLN A 42 5.67 19.67 0.39
CA GLN A 42 5.20 19.17 1.69
C GLN A 42 4.59 17.76 1.60
N LEU A 43 4.26 17.23 0.42
CA LEU A 43 3.89 15.82 0.27
C LEU A 43 4.96 14.88 0.82
N LYS A 44 6.25 15.25 0.75
CA LYS A 44 7.34 14.46 1.35
C LYS A 44 7.25 14.39 2.89
N SER A 45 6.58 15.34 3.53
CA SER A 45 6.44 15.36 4.98
C SER A 45 5.52 14.24 5.51
N ILE A 46 4.58 13.76 4.69
CA ILE A 46 3.63 12.69 5.02
C ILE A 46 4.35 11.42 5.49
N GLY A 47 5.51 11.10 4.91
CA GLY A 47 6.25 9.88 5.27
C GLY A 47 5.64 8.65 4.60
N GLU A 48 5.05 7.73 5.38
CA GLU A 48 4.41 6.53 4.84
C GLU A 48 2.94 6.81 4.49
N LEU A 49 2.60 6.65 3.21
CA LEU A 49 1.23 6.70 2.74
C LEU A 49 0.68 5.27 2.62
N SER A 50 -0.22 4.89 3.53
CA SER A 50 -1.02 3.67 3.38
C SER A 50 -2.15 3.92 2.38
N VAL A 51 -2.19 3.14 1.30
CA VAL A 51 -3.11 3.37 0.17
C VAL A 51 -4.15 2.29 0.00
N PHE A 52 -3.86 1.07 0.44
CA PHE A 52 -4.77 -0.05 0.26
C PHE A 52 -4.54 -1.11 1.31
N GLN A 53 -5.61 -1.75 1.77
CA GLN A 53 -5.56 -2.77 2.80
C GLN A 53 -6.48 -3.92 2.41
N VAL A 54 -5.96 -5.13 2.46
CA VAL A 54 -6.68 -6.36 2.14
C VAL A 54 -6.83 -7.15 3.41
N PHE A 55 -8.06 -7.53 3.73
CA PHE A 55 -8.38 -8.48 4.79
C PHE A 55 -8.95 -9.73 4.16
N SER A 56 -8.38 -10.90 4.45
CA SER A 56 -8.92 -12.18 3.99
C SER A 56 -8.95 -13.23 5.08
N LYS A 57 -9.92 -14.14 4.95
CA LYS A 57 -10.10 -15.33 5.76
C LYS A 57 -10.12 -16.52 4.81
N GLU A 58 -9.09 -17.34 4.86
CA GLU A 58 -8.92 -18.50 4.00
C GLU A 58 -9.00 -19.80 4.79
N ILE A 59 -9.50 -20.86 4.15
CA ILE A 59 -9.52 -22.21 4.71
C ILE A 59 -8.50 -23.04 3.96
N VAL A 60 -7.39 -23.39 4.60
CA VAL A 60 -6.40 -24.30 4.05
C VAL A 60 -6.76 -25.71 4.50
N THR A 61 -7.12 -26.57 3.55
CA THR A 61 -7.37 -28.00 3.79
C THR A 61 -6.37 -28.81 2.98
N LYS A 62 -5.45 -29.53 3.64
CA LYS A 62 -4.51 -30.44 2.95
C LYS A 62 -4.62 -31.87 3.48
N LYS A 63 -4.55 -32.83 2.55
CA LYS A 63 -4.51 -34.27 2.82
C LYS A 63 -3.05 -34.73 2.89
N ASP A 64 -2.79 -35.75 3.70
CA ASP A 64 -1.46 -36.32 4.02
C ASP A 64 -0.56 -36.60 2.78
N SER A 65 -1.13 -36.88 1.61
CA SER A 65 -0.39 -37.13 0.36
C SER A 65 0.25 -35.88 -0.29
N ALA A 66 -0.11 -34.66 0.11
CA ALA A 66 0.51 -33.42 -0.36
C ALA A 66 1.72 -32.99 0.50
N PHE A 67 1.93 -33.64 1.64
CA PHE A 67 3.15 -33.54 2.43
C PHE A 67 4.15 -34.57 1.89
N ASN A 68 5.20 -34.12 1.21
CA ASN A 68 6.18 -34.98 0.55
C ASN A 68 6.93 -35.90 1.56
N GLY A 69 6.36 -37.08 1.85
CA GLY A 69 7.01 -38.19 2.59
C GLY A 69 7.31 -37.98 4.08
N ILE A 70 6.93 -36.86 4.67
CA ILE A 70 7.43 -36.44 6.00
C ILE A 70 6.87 -37.30 7.15
N TRP A 71 5.62 -37.77 7.02
CA TRP A 71 4.96 -38.57 8.06
C TRP A 71 5.30 -40.07 8.00
N LYS A 72 5.82 -40.55 6.86
CA LYS A 72 6.09 -41.98 6.63
C LYS A 72 7.23 -42.54 7.49
N ASN A 73 8.19 -41.69 7.88
CA ASN A 73 9.34 -42.10 8.71
C ASN A 73 9.13 -41.89 10.22
N LEU A 74 8.19 -41.02 10.63
CA LEU A 74 7.97 -40.67 12.05
C LEU A 74 6.78 -41.44 12.66
N LEU A 75 5.74 -41.72 11.89
CA LEU A 75 4.54 -42.44 12.34
C LEU A 75 4.43 -43.76 11.60
N GLY A 76 5.46 -44.58 11.78
CA GLY A 76 5.47 -45.95 11.31
C GLY A 76 4.13 -46.62 11.58
N TRP A 77 3.47 -47.04 10.50
CA TRP A 77 2.46 -48.09 10.48
C TRP A 77 1.28 -47.96 11.46
N SER A 78 0.56 -46.83 11.51
CA SER A 78 -0.88 -46.80 11.85
C SER A 78 -1.39 -45.36 11.92
N LEU A 79 -1.72 -44.74 10.79
CA LEU A 79 -2.58 -43.56 10.81
C LEU A 79 -3.30 -43.47 9.47
N SER A 80 -4.62 -43.72 9.48
CA SER A 80 -5.45 -43.45 8.30
C SER A 80 -5.38 -41.94 7.99
N GLU A 81 -5.30 -41.60 6.70
CA GLU A 81 -5.22 -40.27 6.10
C GLU A 81 -5.94 -39.17 6.91
N ARG A 82 -5.23 -38.52 7.82
CA ARG A 82 -5.80 -37.42 8.63
C ARG A 82 -5.82 -36.15 7.77
N GLN A 83 -6.96 -35.46 7.77
CA GLN A 83 -7.14 -34.17 7.08
C GLN A 83 -7.26 -33.09 8.15
N ILE A 84 -6.42 -32.05 8.04
CA ILE A 84 -6.44 -30.91 8.95
C ILE A 84 -6.99 -29.72 8.15
N ALA A 85 -8.05 -29.10 8.67
CA ALA A 85 -8.56 -27.83 8.17
C ALA A 85 -8.05 -26.70 9.07
N LEU A 86 -7.33 -25.76 8.48
CA LEU A 86 -6.83 -24.55 9.12
C LEU A 86 -7.58 -23.34 8.58
N ILE A 87 -8.16 -22.53 9.46
CA ILE A 87 -8.70 -21.22 9.10
C ILE A 87 -7.62 -20.19 9.43
N PHE A 88 -7.29 -19.36 8.45
CA PHE A 88 -6.26 -18.35 8.58
C PHE A 88 -6.84 -16.98 8.22
N GLU A 89 -6.67 -16.02 9.13
CA GLU A 89 -7.03 -14.62 8.91
C GLU A 89 -5.77 -13.81 8.72
N PHE A 90 -5.71 -13.04 7.62
CA PHE A 90 -4.55 -12.23 7.31
C PHE A 90 -4.92 -10.86 6.78
N GLU A 91 -3.95 -9.97 6.92
CA GLU A 91 -4.01 -8.60 6.46
C GLU A 91 -2.78 -8.26 5.63
N ILE A 92 -2.98 -7.56 4.53
CA ILE A 92 -1.91 -6.98 3.73
C ILE A 92 -2.17 -5.48 3.63
N THR A 93 -1.21 -4.68 4.10
CA THR A 93 -1.22 -3.23 3.94
C THR A 93 -0.21 -2.81 2.88
N PHE A 94 -0.67 -2.06 1.89
CA PHE A 94 0.12 -1.50 0.79
C PHE A 94 0.47 -0.05 1.08
N LEU A 95 1.76 0.28 0.97
CA LEU A 95 2.28 1.57 1.37
C LEU A 95 3.36 2.11 0.42
N TYR A 96 3.34 3.42 0.22
CA TYR A 96 4.39 4.17 -0.46
C TYR A 96 5.14 5.04 0.54
N ASP A 97 6.47 5.04 0.46
CA ASP A 97 7.32 5.90 1.28
C ASP A 97 7.62 7.19 0.51
N LEU A 98 6.90 8.27 0.83
CA LEU A 98 7.03 9.57 0.15
C LEU A 98 8.31 10.33 0.55
N ARG A 99 9.13 9.76 1.43
CA ARG A 99 10.48 10.26 1.74
C ARG A 99 11.55 9.51 0.95
N ASP A 100 11.18 8.46 0.23
CA ASP A 100 12.09 7.70 -0.61
C ASP A 100 12.72 8.62 -1.67
N LYS A 101 14.00 8.40 -1.96
CA LYS A 101 14.74 9.14 -2.98
C LYS A 101 14.14 9.00 -4.38
N ASN A 102 13.38 7.93 -4.62
CA ASN A 102 12.71 7.66 -5.88
C ASN A 102 11.36 8.39 -5.99
N PHE A 103 10.86 8.97 -4.89
CA PHE A 103 9.71 9.86 -4.91
C PHE A 103 10.15 11.28 -5.28
N ASP A 104 9.65 11.78 -6.39
CA ASP A 104 10.01 13.11 -6.88
C ASP A 104 8.83 13.85 -7.49
N ILE A 105 8.92 15.18 -7.46
CA ILE A 105 7.87 16.07 -7.97
C ILE A 105 8.49 17.07 -8.93
N LEU A 106 8.13 16.95 -10.20
CA LEU A 106 8.64 17.79 -11.27
C LEU A 106 7.58 18.83 -11.67
N PRO A 107 7.92 20.13 -11.70
CA PRO A 107 7.00 21.16 -12.19
C PRO A 107 6.84 21.04 -13.72
N LEU A 108 5.61 21.09 -14.21
CA LEU A 108 5.27 21.12 -15.64
C LEU A 108 4.87 22.53 -16.14
N GLY A 109 4.77 23.51 -15.23
CA GLY A 109 4.26 24.86 -15.51
C GLY A 109 2.77 25.01 -15.17
N ASP A 110 2.28 26.25 -15.04
CA ASP A 110 0.86 26.56 -14.77
C ASP A 110 0.22 25.88 -13.54
N ASP A 111 0.98 25.70 -12.46
CA ASP A 111 0.58 24.91 -11.28
C ASP A 111 0.24 23.43 -11.63
N ALA A 112 0.84 22.90 -12.70
CA ALA A 112 0.80 21.49 -13.05
C ALA A 112 2.10 20.79 -12.63
N TYR A 113 1.96 19.55 -12.15
CA TYR A 113 3.07 18.79 -11.59
C TYR A 113 3.03 17.34 -12.05
N LYS A 114 4.21 16.75 -12.22
CA LYS A 114 4.38 15.31 -12.42
C LYS A 114 4.97 14.70 -11.15
N ILE A 115 4.23 13.78 -10.55
CA ILE A 115 4.64 13.02 -9.38
C ILE A 115 5.18 11.67 -9.83
N ILE A 116 6.44 11.42 -9.54
CA ILE A 116 7.09 10.13 -9.73
C ILE A 116 6.96 9.35 -8.43
N MET A 117 6.29 8.21 -8.50
CA MET A 117 6.03 7.35 -7.34
C MET A 117 7.22 6.42 -7.08
N PRO A 118 7.58 6.18 -5.81
CA PRO A 118 8.56 5.17 -5.43
C PRO A 118 7.94 3.77 -5.55
N GLU A 119 8.75 2.73 -5.35
CA GLU A 119 8.25 1.35 -5.34
C GLU A 119 7.24 1.12 -4.20
N CYS A 120 6.14 0.44 -4.51
CA CYS A 120 5.16 0.03 -3.52
C CYS A 120 5.75 -1.02 -2.57
N ARG A 121 5.68 -0.75 -1.27
CA ARG A 121 6.02 -1.71 -0.21
C ARG A 121 4.74 -2.36 0.32
N TYR A 122 4.86 -3.53 0.94
CA TYR A 122 3.75 -4.22 1.56
C TYR A 122 4.15 -4.78 2.93
N LYS A 123 3.21 -4.70 3.87
CA LYS A 123 3.31 -5.32 5.19
C LYS A 123 2.25 -6.41 5.26
N HIS A 124 2.64 -7.65 5.57
CA HIS A 124 1.71 -8.75 5.78
C HIS A 124 1.65 -9.07 7.27
N SER A 125 0.45 -9.33 7.77
CA SER A 125 0.21 -9.73 9.15
C SER A 125 -0.76 -10.89 9.20
N ILE A 126 -0.50 -11.81 10.11
CA ILE A 126 -1.39 -12.93 10.41
C ILE A 126 -2.19 -12.49 11.62
N ILE A 127 -3.47 -12.25 11.41
CA ILE A 127 -4.36 -11.77 12.47
C ILE A 127 -4.71 -12.95 13.39
N ASP A 128 -5.09 -14.08 12.80
CA ASP A 128 -5.58 -15.22 13.56
C ASP A 128 -5.34 -16.53 12.80
N MET A 129 -5.22 -17.62 13.56
CA MET A 129 -5.08 -18.97 13.04
C MET A 129 -5.84 -19.95 13.94
N LYS A 130 -6.82 -20.65 13.35
CA LYS A 130 -7.65 -21.61 14.07
C LYS A 130 -7.66 -22.97 13.39
N PHE A 131 -7.28 -24.01 14.12
CA PHE A 131 -7.48 -25.39 13.71
C PHE A 131 -8.98 -25.70 13.81
N TYR A 132 -9.64 -25.86 12.67
CA TYR A 132 -11.09 -25.99 12.61
C TYR A 132 -11.57 -27.43 12.74
N ASP A 133 -10.77 -28.40 12.26
CA ASP A 133 -11.20 -29.80 12.30
C ASP A 133 -10.00 -30.75 12.35
N GLU A 134 -9.77 -31.35 13.51
CA GLU A 134 -9.13 -32.65 13.65
C GLU A 134 -10.22 -33.70 13.38
N LYS A 135 -10.64 -33.89 12.13
CA LYS A 135 -11.51 -35.04 11.86
C LYS A 135 -10.70 -36.28 12.14
N ASN A 136 -10.99 -36.88 13.29
CA ASN A 136 -10.72 -38.27 13.64
C ASN A 136 -10.58 -39.07 12.36
N ALA A 137 -9.43 -39.70 12.16
CA ALA A 137 -9.40 -40.96 11.45
C ALA A 137 -10.48 -41.80 12.11
N LYS A 138 -11.68 -41.89 11.49
CA LYS A 138 -12.72 -42.79 11.94
C LYS A 138 -12.14 -44.18 11.70
N PHE A 139 -11.39 -44.69 12.67
CA PHE A 139 -11.23 -46.12 12.81
C PHE A 139 -12.63 -46.67 12.95
N LEU A 140 -13.01 -47.54 12.04
CA LEU A 140 -14.35 -48.11 11.90
C LEU A 140 -14.95 -48.45 13.28
N PRO A 141 -16.02 -47.76 13.74
CA PRO A 141 -16.56 -47.92 15.09
C PRO A 141 -17.24 -49.28 15.33
N PHE A 142 -17.20 -50.18 14.35
CA PHE A 142 -17.81 -51.51 14.43
C PHE A 142 -16.88 -52.60 14.98
N LEU A 143 -15.56 -52.36 15.12
CA LEU A 143 -14.60 -53.45 15.38
C LEU A 143 -13.68 -53.28 16.61
N LEU A 144 -13.84 -52.27 17.46
CA LEU A 144 -12.99 -52.12 18.65
C LEU A 144 -13.78 -51.79 19.93
N PRO A 145 -13.50 -52.47 21.07
CA PRO A 145 -14.17 -52.23 22.34
C PRO A 145 -13.76 -50.91 22.99
N ASP A 146 -14.69 -50.30 23.74
CA ASP A 146 -14.69 -48.94 24.31
C ASP A 146 -13.53 -48.57 25.26
N SER A 147 -12.56 -49.45 25.47
CA SER A 147 -11.47 -49.29 26.44
C SER A 147 -10.23 -48.53 25.90
N ILE A 148 -10.20 -48.16 24.61
CA ILE A 148 -9.07 -47.48 23.95
C ILE A 148 -9.43 -46.05 23.50
N ASN A 149 -10.60 -45.53 23.89
CA ASN A 149 -11.06 -44.19 23.51
C ASN A 149 -10.42 -43.02 24.28
N SER A 150 -9.42 -43.26 25.15
CA SER A 150 -8.80 -42.20 25.96
C SER A 150 -7.45 -41.69 25.46
N THR A 151 -6.85 -42.27 24.42
CA THR A 151 -5.62 -41.74 23.83
C THR A 151 -5.94 -40.91 22.60
N GLY A 152 -6.58 -39.76 22.82
CA GLY A 152 -6.60 -38.69 21.82
C GLY A 152 -5.14 -38.26 21.57
N ILE A 153 -4.55 -38.73 20.48
CA ILE A 153 -3.22 -38.31 20.03
C ILE A 153 -3.37 -36.85 19.55
N SER A 154 -3.31 -35.92 20.50
CA SER A 154 -3.13 -34.49 20.26
C SER A 154 -1.87 -34.30 19.42
N PHE A 155 -1.92 -33.43 18.40
CA PHE A 155 -0.72 -33.05 17.67
C PHE A 155 0.40 -32.60 18.61
N SER A 156 1.62 -33.05 18.34
CA SER A 156 2.79 -32.58 19.07
C SER A 156 3.03 -31.09 18.78
N GLU A 157 3.67 -30.36 19.69
CA GLU A 157 4.02 -28.96 19.45
C GLU A 157 4.90 -28.78 18.21
N SER A 158 5.76 -29.76 17.89
CA SER A 158 6.56 -29.77 16.67
C SER A 158 5.72 -29.83 15.39
N ASP A 159 4.63 -30.60 15.39
CA ASP A 159 3.75 -30.72 14.23
C ASP A 159 2.97 -29.42 14.00
N LYS A 160 2.48 -28.81 15.09
CA LYS A 160 1.79 -27.51 15.05
C LYS A 160 2.71 -26.42 14.52
N ASN A 161 3.95 -26.36 15.00
CA ASN A 161 4.93 -25.37 14.56
C ASN A 161 5.28 -25.50 13.07
N LYS A 162 5.32 -26.73 12.56
CA LYS A 162 5.56 -26.99 11.14
C LYS A 162 4.36 -26.59 10.26
N LEU A 163 3.14 -26.91 10.70
CA LEU A 163 1.91 -26.46 10.03
C LEU A 163 1.80 -24.95 9.98
N ILE A 164 2.17 -24.26 11.07
CA ILE A 164 2.23 -22.81 11.10
C ILE A 164 3.21 -22.27 10.04
N LYS A 165 4.39 -22.90 9.90
CA LYS A 165 5.39 -22.46 8.93
C LYS A 165 4.92 -22.61 7.48
N GLU A 166 4.31 -23.74 7.15
CA GLU A 166 3.83 -23.98 5.78
C GLU A 166 2.59 -23.15 5.44
N ALA A 167 1.70 -22.91 6.41
CA ALA A 167 0.58 -21.98 6.21
C ALA A 167 1.06 -20.55 5.93
N LYS A 168 2.17 -20.13 6.55
CA LYS A 168 2.81 -18.83 6.25
C LYS A 168 3.32 -18.74 4.82
N ASP A 169 3.92 -19.82 4.30
CA ASP A 169 4.40 -19.88 2.93
C ASP A 169 3.24 -19.85 1.91
N GLU A 170 2.14 -20.56 2.17
CA GLU A 170 0.94 -20.51 1.31
C GLU A 170 0.29 -19.11 1.29
N VAL A 171 0.21 -18.46 2.45
CA VAL A 171 -0.30 -17.08 2.58
C VAL A 171 0.58 -16.10 1.82
N LYS A 172 1.88 -16.33 1.81
CA LYS A 172 2.81 -15.54 1.00
C LYS A 172 2.46 -15.67 -0.49
N ASP A 173 2.28 -16.88 -1.02
CA ASP A 173 1.94 -17.09 -2.42
C ASP A 173 0.56 -16.50 -2.80
N LEU A 174 -0.44 -16.65 -1.92
CA LEU A 174 -1.74 -15.98 -2.06
C LEU A 174 -1.60 -14.45 -2.07
N SER A 175 -0.74 -13.91 -1.22
CA SER A 175 -0.41 -12.48 -1.19
C SER A 175 0.19 -12.02 -2.52
N LEU A 176 1.09 -12.80 -3.13
CA LEU A 176 1.70 -12.46 -4.43
C LEU A 176 0.64 -12.37 -5.54
N ASN A 177 -0.27 -13.33 -5.58
CA ASN A 177 -1.37 -13.32 -6.54
C ASN A 177 -2.33 -12.14 -6.31
N LEU A 178 -2.59 -11.77 -5.06
CA LEU A 178 -3.40 -10.60 -4.74
C LEU A 178 -2.71 -9.31 -5.20
N ILE A 179 -1.39 -9.17 -4.99
CA ILE A 179 -0.62 -7.99 -5.42
C ILE A 179 -0.75 -7.77 -6.93
N GLN A 180 -0.56 -8.81 -7.74
CA GLN A 180 -0.66 -8.71 -9.21
C GLN A 180 -2.06 -8.31 -9.69
N ASN A 181 -3.10 -8.82 -9.03
CA ASN A 181 -4.48 -8.53 -9.41
C ASN A 181 -5.00 -7.17 -8.90
N LEU A 182 -4.37 -6.63 -7.85
CA LEU A 182 -4.83 -5.41 -7.18
C LEU A 182 -3.99 -4.17 -7.52
N GLU A 183 -2.91 -4.31 -8.32
CA GLU A 183 -2.03 -3.21 -8.72
C GLU A 183 -2.80 -1.97 -9.21
N SER A 184 -3.73 -2.17 -10.14
CA SER A 184 -4.57 -1.07 -10.66
C SER A 184 -5.38 -0.35 -9.58
N LYS A 185 -5.85 -1.07 -8.55
CA LYS A 185 -6.60 -0.50 -7.41
C LYS A 185 -5.67 0.24 -6.45
N ILE A 186 -4.46 -0.29 -6.23
CA ILE A 186 -3.43 0.32 -5.41
C ILE A 186 -3.01 1.66 -6.02
N HIS A 187 -2.66 1.67 -7.31
CA HIS A 187 -2.29 2.88 -8.04
C HIS A 187 -3.41 3.91 -8.05
N LYS A 188 -4.64 3.46 -8.28
CA LYS A 188 -5.81 4.34 -8.26
C LYS A 188 -6.00 4.99 -6.89
N SER A 189 -5.92 4.22 -5.81
CA SER A 189 -6.09 4.75 -4.45
C SER A 189 -4.99 5.76 -4.09
N ALA A 190 -3.74 5.45 -4.45
CA ALA A 190 -2.60 6.36 -4.28
C ALA A 190 -2.81 7.66 -5.06
N LYS A 191 -3.20 7.55 -6.33
CA LYS A 191 -3.50 8.68 -7.20
C LYS A 191 -4.62 9.55 -6.65
N ASP A 192 -5.76 8.96 -6.32
CA ASP A 192 -6.94 9.70 -5.83
C ASP A 192 -6.59 10.46 -4.54
N THR A 193 -5.84 9.84 -3.63
CA THR A 193 -5.42 10.45 -2.36
C THR A 193 -4.42 11.58 -2.57
N LEU A 194 -3.34 11.32 -3.32
CA LEU A 194 -2.30 12.32 -3.55
C LEU A 194 -2.77 13.47 -4.42
N GLU A 195 -3.66 13.22 -5.38
CA GLU A 195 -4.28 14.25 -6.21
C GLU A 195 -5.16 15.17 -5.36
N ALA A 196 -5.93 14.62 -4.42
CA ALA A 196 -6.74 15.42 -3.49
C ALA A 196 -5.85 16.34 -2.61
N ILE A 197 -4.76 15.78 -2.07
CA ILE A 197 -3.82 16.55 -1.23
C ILE A 197 -3.10 17.62 -2.07
N ALA A 198 -2.58 17.26 -3.24
CA ALA A 198 -1.88 18.19 -4.12
C ALA A 198 -2.77 19.34 -4.59
N LYS A 199 -4.05 19.07 -4.90
CA LYS A 199 -5.04 20.13 -5.18
C LYS A 199 -5.29 21.02 -3.97
N GLY A 200 -5.28 20.45 -2.76
CA GLY A 200 -5.31 21.20 -1.50
C GLY A 200 -4.13 22.18 -1.34
N PHE A 201 -2.96 21.83 -1.90
CA PHE A 201 -1.78 22.70 -1.96
C PHE A 201 -1.73 23.64 -3.18
N GLY A 202 -2.81 23.70 -3.98
CA GLY A 202 -2.91 24.64 -5.11
C GLY A 202 -2.51 24.08 -6.48
N ALA A 203 -2.21 22.78 -6.59
CA ALA A 203 -2.03 22.13 -7.89
C ALA A 203 -3.32 22.20 -8.73
N LYS A 204 -3.23 22.65 -9.97
CA LYS A 204 -4.36 22.57 -10.92
C LYS A 204 -4.44 21.21 -11.60
N ARG A 205 -3.29 20.64 -11.94
CA ARG A 205 -3.19 19.36 -12.64
C ARG A 205 -2.03 18.55 -12.06
N VAL A 206 -2.27 17.25 -11.86
CA VAL A 206 -1.25 16.34 -11.36
C VAL A 206 -1.23 15.10 -12.23
N GLU A 207 -0.04 14.77 -12.72
CA GLU A 207 0.22 13.56 -13.49
C GLU A 207 1.06 12.61 -12.64
N PHE A 208 0.84 11.29 -12.78
CA PHE A 208 1.50 10.28 -11.96
C PHE A 208 2.26 9.31 -12.84
N GLU A 209 3.48 8.97 -12.44
CA GLU A 209 4.29 7.91 -13.02
C GLU A 209 4.60 6.86 -11.94
N PHE A 210 4.10 5.65 -12.12
CA PHE A 210 4.39 4.51 -11.25
C PHE A 210 5.53 3.69 -11.85
N LYS A 211 6.56 3.42 -11.05
CA LYS A 211 7.75 2.66 -11.46
C LYS A 211 7.76 1.23 -10.89
N ASP A 212 6.61 0.78 -10.40
CA ASP A 212 6.48 -0.52 -9.75
C ASP A 212 6.88 -1.63 -10.74
N ASN A 213 8.02 -2.25 -10.48
CA ASN A 213 8.41 -3.48 -11.16
C ASN A 213 7.92 -4.62 -10.27
N THR A 214 6.71 -5.11 -10.52
CA THR A 214 5.97 -6.12 -9.72
C THR A 214 6.69 -7.49 -9.56
N GLN A 215 7.98 -7.58 -9.91
CA GLN A 215 8.80 -8.79 -9.90
C GLN A 215 9.88 -8.85 -8.80
N LYS A 216 10.21 -7.76 -8.09
CA LYS A 216 11.24 -7.81 -7.02
C LYS A 216 10.63 -7.92 -5.64
N LEU A 217 10.28 -9.13 -5.28
CA LEU A 217 9.94 -9.52 -3.91
C LEU A 217 11.24 -9.87 -3.20
N ASP A 218 11.91 -8.88 -2.60
CA ASP A 218 13.02 -9.18 -1.69
C ASP A 218 12.45 -9.74 -0.39
N ILE A 219 12.62 -11.04 -0.25
CA ILE A 219 12.27 -11.83 0.92
C ILE A 219 13.40 -11.62 1.94
N LYS A 220 13.12 -10.91 3.04
CA LYS A 220 13.93 -10.98 4.26
C LYS A 220 13.11 -11.50 5.41
#